data_AF-A0A7Z2JAL1-F1
#
_entry.id   AF-A0A7Z2JAL1-F1
#
_cell.length_a   1.000
_cell.length_b   1.000
_cell.length_c   1.000
_cell.angle_alpha   90.00
_cell.angle_beta   90.00
_cell.angle_gamma   90.00
#
_symmetry.space_group_name_H-M   'P 1'
#
loop_
_entity.id
_entity.type
_entity.pdbx_description
1 polymer ?
#
loop_
_entity_poly.entity_id
_entity_poly.type
_entity_poly.pdbx_seq_one_letter_code
_entity_poly.pdbx_strand_id
1 'polypeptide(L)' 'MHRNITYAQLATLMTAHGVQETETSIAQKIRRGTFQLAFMYQCMRAIGVSEVTLTVPTHHTPGIAKA' A
#
# COMPACT_ATOMS: atom_id res chain seq x y z
N MET A 1 -8.90 -9.59 5.09
CA MET A 1 -9.93 -9.60 4.01
C MET A 1 -9.22 -9.29 2.70
N HIS A 2 -8.96 -10.27 1.84
CA HIS A 2 -8.31 -10.01 0.54
C HIS A 2 -9.39 -9.56 -0.44
N ARG A 3 -9.36 -8.29 -0.85
CA ARG A 3 -10.23 -7.79 -1.91
C ARG A 3 -9.52 -8.02 -3.23
N ASN A 4 -10.08 -8.88 -4.08
CA ASN A 4 -9.61 -9.08 -5.46
C ASN A 4 -10.03 -7.89 -6.31
N ILE A 5 -9.36 -6.75 -6.12
CA ILE A 5 -9.53 -5.55 -6.95
C ILE A 5 -8.39 -5.47 -7.96
N THR A 6 -8.72 -5.20 -9.22
CA THR A 6 -7.71 -4.97 -10.25
C THR A 6 -7.14 -3.55 -10.17
N TYR A 7 -5.95 -3.32 -10.71
CA TYR A 7 -5.38 -1.97 -10.77
C TYR A 7 -6.23 -1.01 -11.61
N ALA A 8 -6.88 -1.49 -12.67
CA ALA A 8 -7.87 -0.73 -13.42
C ALA A 8 -9.04 -0.26 -12.55
N GLN A 9 -9.62 -1.16 -11.74
CA GLN A 9 -10.72 -0.82 -10.84
C GLN A 9 -10.26 0.16 -9.75
N LEU A 10 -9.06 -0.03 -9.20
CA LEU A 10 -8.49 0.90 -8.22
C LEU A 10 -8.31 2.30 -8.83
N ALA A 11 -7.80 2.40 -10.06
CA ALA A 11 -7.66 3.67 -10.79
C ALA A 11 -9.00 4.40 -10.95
N THR A 12 -10.08 3.67 -11.31
CA THR A 12 -11.43 4.23 -11.40
C THR A 12 -11.92 4.76 -10.06
N LEU A 13 -11.73 4.00 -8.97
CA LEU A 13 -12.13 4.44 -7.62
C LEU A 13 -11.34 5.67 -7.18
N MET A 14 -10.02 5.68 -7.39
CA MET A 14 -9.16 6.81 -7.06
C MET A 14 -9.59 8.07 -7.83
N THR A 15 -9.95 7.93 -9.11
CA THR A 15 -10.46 9.02 -9.95
C THR A 15 -11.76 9.59 -9.40
N ALA A 16 -12.68 8.74 -8.95
CA ALA A 16 -13.93 9.17 -8.30
C ALA A 16 -13.67 9.97 -7.00
N HIS A 17 -12.52 9.76 -6.35
CA HIS A 17 -12.08 10.50 -5.18
C HIS A 17 -11.21 11.73 -5.49
N GLY A 18 -11.08 12.09 -6.77
CA GLY A 18 -10.33 13.26 -7.25
C GLY A 18 -8.84 12.99 -7.50
N VAL A 19 -8.41 11.74 -7.47
CA VAL A 19 -7.00 11.35 -7.63
C VAL A 19 -6.79 10.77 -9.03
N GLN A 20 -5.99 11.44 -9.84
CA GLN A 20 -5.70 11.05 -11.23
C GLN A 20 -4.59 9.99 -11.26
N GLU A 21 -4.96 8.73 -11.10
CA GLU A 21 -4.07 7.58 -11.22
C GLU A 21 -4.54 6.67 -12.35
N THR A 22 -3.58 6.12 -13.09
CA THR A 22 -3.84 5.11 -14.12
C THR A 22 -3.36 3.74 -13.65
N GLU A 23 -3.93 2.68 -14.21
CA GLU A 23 -3.49 1.30 -13.96
C GLU A 23 -1.98 1.14 -14.09
N THR A 24 -1.38 1.70 -15.15
CA THR A 24 0.07 1.64 -15.38
C THR A 24 0.86 2.36 -14.28
N SER A 25 0.41 3.55 -13.86
CA SER A 25 1.10 4.32 -12.81
C SER A 25 1.02 3.63 -11.44
N ILE A 26 -0.11 3.01 -11.11
CA ILE A 26 -0.30 2.19 -9.91
C ILE A 26 0.63 0.98 -9.97
N ALA A 27 0.59 0.21 -11.07
CA ALA A 27 1.44 -0.97 -11.24
C ALA A 27 2.93 -0.63 -11.10
N GLN A 28 3.37 0.51 -11.63
CA GLN A 28 4.74 0.99 -11.48
C GLN A 28 5.10 1.33 -10.02
N LYS A 29 4.23 2.01 -9.29
CA LYS A 29 4.44 2.33 -7.86
C LYS A 29 4.56 1.07 -7.02
N ILE A 30 3.63 0.13 -7.20
CA ILE A 30 3.63 -1.15 -6.48
C ILE A 30 4.86 -1.98 -6.84
N ARG A 31 5.20 -2.11 -8.13
CA ARG A 31 6.38 -2.87 -8.57
C ARG A 31 7.70 -2.30 -8.04
N ARG A 32 7.84 -0.97 -7.97
CA ARG A 32 9.04 -0.32 -7.42
C ARG A 32 9.12 -0.43 -5.90
N GLY A 33 8.00 -0.72 -5.22
CA GLY A 33 7.94 -0.85 -3.77
C GLY A 33 8.16 0.46 -3.00
N THR A 34 8.28 1.61 -3.69
CA THR A 34 8.48 2.92 -3.07
C THR A 34 7.45 3.90 -3.63
N PHE A 35 6.65 4.48 -2.74
CA PHE A 35 5.62 5.46 -3.06
C PHE A 35 5.37 6.38 -1.85
N GLN A 36 4.72 7.51 -2.09
CA GLN A 36 4.37 8.45 -1.03
C GLN A 36 3.28 7.88 -0.14
N LEU A 37 3.34 8.16 1.17
CA LEU A 37 2.29 7.79 2.13
C LEU A 37 0.90 8.31 1.71
N ALA A 38 0.85 9.50 1.10
CA ALA A 38 -0.39 10.06 0.56
C ALA A 38 -1.07 9.13 -0.46
N PHE A 39 -0.30 8.46 -1.33
CA PHE A 39 -0.83 7.47 -2.27
C PHE A 39 -1.46 6.28 -1.52
N MET A 40 -0.80 5.76 -0.48
CA MET A 40 -1.37 4.69 0.34
C MET A 40 -2.68 5.11 1.00
N TYR A 41 -2.73 6.31 1.57
CA TYR A 41 -3.95 6.86 2.17
C TYR A 41 -5.07 7.03 1.14
N GLN A 42 -4.76 7.49 -0.06
CA GLN A 42 -5.72 7.60 -1.16
C GLN A 42 -6.25 6.23 -1.58
N CYS A 43 -5.39 5.21 -1.65
CA CYS A 43 -5.81 3.83 -1.89
C CYS A 43 -6.75 3.34 -0.80
N MET A 44 -6.40 3.54 0.48
CA MET A 44 -7.24 3.17 1.63
C MET A 44 -8.61 3.83 1.57
N ARG A 45 -8.65 5.14 1.31
CA ARG A 45 -9.89 5.90 1.14
C ARG A 45 -10.72 5.36 -0.04
N ALA A 46 -10.08 5.07 -1.18
CA ALA A 46 -10.75 4.56 -2.38
C ALA A 46 -11.39 3.18 -2.19
N ILE A 47 -10.80 2.33 -1.35
CA ILE A 47 -11.36 1.01 -1.03
C ILE A 47 -12.21 1.00 0.26
N GLY A 48 -12.33 2.13 0.95
CA GLY A 48 -13.09 2.24 2.21
C GLY A 48 -12.43 1.53 3.39
N VAL A 49 -11.10 1.53 3.48
CA VAL A 49 -10.34 0.99 4.60
C VAL A 49 -9.92 2.13 5.54
N SER A 50 -10.23 1.99 6.82
CA SER A 50 -9.92 2.98 7.86
C SER A 50 -8.65 2.67 8.65
N GLU A 51 -8.21 1.42 8.67
CA GLU A 51 -7.08 0.96 9.48
C GLU A 51 -6.25 -0.08 8.73
N VAL A 52 -4.93 -0.05 8.94
CA VAL A 52 -4.00 -1.08 8.48
C VAL A 52 -3.17 -1.57 9.67
N THR A 53 -3.19 -2.88 9.91
CA THR A 53 -2.35 -3.52 10.93
C THR A 53 -1.04 -3.96 10.30
N LEU A 54 0.08 -3.53 10.85
CA LEU A 54 1.42 -3.90 10.40
C LEU A 54 2.02 -4.90 11.38
N THR A 55 2.34 -6.10 10.90
CA THR A 55 3.12 -7.07 11.68
C THR A 55 4.59 -6.82 11.38
N VAL A 56 5.32 -6.28 12.36
CA VAL A 56 6.78 -6.15 12.26
C VAL A 56 7.42 -7.53 12.52
N PRO A 57 8.29 -8.03 11.62
CA PRO A 57 9.07 -9.24 11.90
C PRO A 57 10.07 -8.94 13.02
N THR A 58 9.84 -9.46 14.22
CA THR A 58 10.82 -9.43 15.31
C THR A 58 11.92 -10.45 15.02
N HIS A 59 12.95 -10.08 14.27
CA HIS A 59 14.22 -10.81 14.32
C HIS A 59 15.02 -10.30 15.53
N HIS A 60 14.66 -10.80 16.73
CA HIS A 60 15.52 -10.66 17.90
C HIS A 60 16.72 -11.60 17.69
N THR A 61 17.83 -11.09 17.15
CA THR A 61 19.13 -11.71 17.38
C THR A 61 19.63 -11.14 18.71
N PRO A 62 19.60 -11.89 19.83
CA PRO A 62 20.31 -11.46 21.02
C PRO A 62 21.78 -11.33 20.63
N GLY A 63 22.32 -10.13 20.75
CA GLY A 63 23.74 -9.88 20.55
C GLY A 63 24.53 -10.85 21.42
N ILE A 64 25.23 -11.78 20.78
CA ILE A 64 26.26 -12.59 21.43
C ILE A 64 27.20 -11.64 22.18
N ALA A 65 27.25 -11.82 23.49
CA ALA A 65 28.14 -11.13 24.40
C ALA A 65 29.57 -11.25 23.87
N LYS A 66 30.20 -10.11 23.62
CA LYS A 66 31.65 -10.02 23.42
C LYS A 66 32.27 -10.12 24.82
N ALA A 67 32.87 -11.25 25.13
CA ALA A 67 33.76 -11.46 26.28
C ALA A 67 35.15 -11.83 25.74
#